data_AF-A0A7X6Z6K5-F1
#
_entry.id   AF-A0A7X6Z6K5-F1
#
_cell.length_a   1.000
_cell.length_b   1.000
_cell.length_c   1.000
_cell.angle_alpha   90.00
_cell.angle_beta   90.00
_cell.angle_gamma   90.00
#
_symmetry.space_group_name_H-M   'P 1'
#
loop_
_entity.id
_entity.type
_entity.pdbx_description
1 polymer ?
#
loop_
_entity_poly.entity_id
_entity_poly.type
_entity_poly.pdbx_seq_one_letter_code
_entity_poly.pdbx_strand_id
1 'polypeptide(L)'
;MIISPEAKEVLDFWLDDETSPFWFEVSEDFDQDLRARFGATLKQAAQGELYWWRQSALGRVAEIIVLDQFSRNIYRGTPKAFQQDPMALVLAQTLVDMPEEYGSLDPLMQKWAIMPYMHSESALIHEEAL
;
A
#
# COMPACT_ATOMS: atom_id res chain seq x y z
N MET A 1 5.03 -16.77 10.22
CA MET A 1 4.31 -15.52 10.51
C MET A 1 2.86 -15.70 10.15
N ILE A 2 1.93 -15.28 11.02
CA ILE A 2 0.50 -15.33 10.73
C ILE A 2 0.11 -13.97 10.15
N ILE A 3 -0.14 -13.92 8.86
CA ILE A 3 -0.79 -12.78 8.20
C ILE A 3 -2.30 -12.91 8.42
N SER A 4 -3.02 -11.79 8.59
CA SER A 4 -4.49 -11.86 8.67
C SER A 4 -5.07 -12.23 7.30
N PRO A 5 -6.23 -12.91 7.24
CA PRO A 5 -6.87 -13.25 5.97
C PRO A 5 -7.11 -12.03 5.07
N GLU A 6 -7.47 -10.90 5.66
CA GLU A 6 -7.78 -9.65 4.95
C GLU A 6 -6.51 -9.01 4.37
N ALA A 7 -5.41 -8.98 5.14
CA ALA A 7 -4.12 -8.53 4.61
C ALA A 7 -3.63 -9.45 3.49
N LYS A 8 -3.85 -10.75 3.62
CA LYS A 8 -3.52 -11.71 2.57
C LYS A 8 -4.34 -11.47 1.31
N GLU A 9 -5.64 -11.21 1.44
CA GLU A 9 -6.53 -10.90 0.31
C GLU A 9 -6.06 -9.65 -0.45
N VAL A 10 -5.63 -8.61 0.25
CA VAL A 10 -5.04 -7.40 -0.38
C VAL A 10 -3.81 -7.77 -1.22
N LEU A 11 -2.88 -8.54 -0.65
CA LEU A 11 -1.66 -8.92 -1.36
C LEU A 11 -1.95 -9.85 -2.54
N ASP A 12 -2.78 -10.88 -2.34
CA ASP A 12 -3.16 -11.81 -3.38
C ASP A 12 -3.84 -11.06 -4.54
N PHE A 13 -4.77 -10.15 -4.24
CA PHE A 13 -5.45 -9.36 -5.26
C PHE A 13 -4.49 -8.43 -6.01
N TRP A 14 -3.68 -7.65 -5.29
CA TRP A 14 -2.86 -6.61 -5.91
C TRP A 14 -1.69 -7.19 -6.69
N LEU A 15 -1.11 -8.30 -6.22
CA LEU A 15 0.06 -8.92 -6.83
C LEU A 15 -0.29 -9.97 -7.89
N ASP A 16 -1.59 -10.20 -8.14
CA ASP A 16 -2.04 -11.11 -9.19
C ASP A 16 -1.68 -10.61 -10.59
N ASP A 17 -1.36 -11.54 -11.49
CA ASP A 17 -1.04 -11.25 -12.89
C ASP A 17 -2.22 -10.57 -13.62
N GLU A 18 -3.46 -10.86 -13.23
CA GLU A 18 -4.68 -10.22 -13.78
C GLU A 18 -4.81 -8.76 -13.34
N THR A 19 -4.32 -8.41 -12.15
CA THR A 19 -4.40 -7.05 -11.60
C THR A 19 -3.21 -6.19 -12.02
N SER A 20 -2.03 -6.79 -12.22
CA SER A 20 -0.79 -6.07 -12.48
C SER A 20 -0.81 -5.08 -13.66
N PRO A 21 -1.55 -5.30 -14.77
CA PRO A 21 -1.67 -4.31 -15.84
C PRO A 21 -2.32 -3.00 -15.37
N PHE A 22 -3.20 -3.07 -14.36
CA PHE A 22 -3.98 -1.92 -13.88
C PHE A 22 -3.25 -1.07 -12.84
N TRP A 23 -2.04 -1.46 -12.40
CA TRP A 23 -1.28 -0.69 -11.39
C TRP A 23 -1.03 0.76 -11.79
N PHE A 24 -0.81 1.01 -13.08
CA PHE A 24 -0.55 2.35 -13.61
C PHE A 24 -1.53 2.76 -14.71
N GLU A 25 -2.48 1.89 -15.06
CA GLU A 25 -3.52 2.18 -16.03
C GLU A 25 -4.70 2.89 -15.36
N VAL A 26 -5.29 3.85 -16.08
CA VAL A 26 -6.55 4.46 -15.66
C VAL A 26 -7.69 3.60 -16.21
N SER A 27 -8.38 2.88 -15.34
CA SER A 27 -9.54 2.06 -15.68
C SER A 27 -10.67 2.31 -14.67
N GLU A 28 -11.78 2.88 -15.15
CA GLU A 28 -12.93 3.18 -14.30
C GLU A 28 -13.59 1.91 -13.76
N ASP A 29 -13.68 0.85 -14.57
CA ASP A 29 -14.23 -0.44 -14.15
C ASP A 29 -13.38 -1.07 -13.05
N PHE A 30 -12.05 -1.00 -13.17
CA PHE A 30 -11.13 -1.48 -12.14
C PHE A 30 -11.26 -0.65 -10.85
N ASP A 31 -11.33 0.68 -10.96
CA ASP A 31 -11.51 1.55 -9.80
C ASP A 31 -12.85 1.28 -9.08
N GLN A 32 -13.90 0.94 -9.82
CA GLN A 32 -15.21 0.56 -9.26
C GLN A 32 -15.15 -0.79 -8.53
N ASP A 33 -14.53 -1.83 -9.12
CA ASP A 33 -14.35 -3.13 -8.46
C ASP A 33 -13.50 -3.00 -7.20
N LEU A 34 -12.38 -2.27 -7.29
CA LEU A 34 -11.49 -2.02 -6.17
C LEU A 34 -12.19 -1.25 -5.04
N ARG A 35 -13.03 -0.25 -5.38
CA ARG A 35 -13.86 0.46 -4.40
C ARG A 35 -14.91 -0.45 -3.76
N ALA A 36 -15.54 -1.34 -4.53
CA ALA A 36 -16.54 -2.26 -4.04
C ALA A 36 -15.95 -3.29 -3.06
N ARG A 37 -14.77 -3.84 -3.39
CA ARG A 37 -14.09 -4.85 -2.57
C ARG A 37 -13.38 -4.26 -1.35
N PHE A 38 -12.58 -3.21 -1.55
CA PHE A 38 -11.62 -2.74 -0.54
C PHE A 38 -11.94 -1.35 0.04
N GLY A 39 -13.07 -0.74 -0.33
CA GLY A 39 -13.46 0.57 0.21
C GLY A 39 -13.63 0.59 1.73
N ALA A 40 -14.13 -0.50 2.32
CA ALA A 40 -14.22 -0.66 3.77
C ALA A 40 -12.82 -0.80 4.41
N THR A 41 -11.95 -1.61 3.81
CA THR A 41 -10.56 -1.81 4.25
C THR A 41 -9.77 -0.52 4.23
N LEU A 42 -9.89 0.29 3.16
CA LEU A 42 -9.25 1.61 3.08
C LEU A 42 -9.75 2.53 4.19
N LYS A 43 -11.05 2.53 4.47
CA LYS A 43 -11.61 3.33 5.56
C LYS A 43 -11.03 2.92 6.92
N GLN A 44 -10.96 1.62 7.21
CA GLN A 44 -10.36 1.10 8.45
C GLN A 44 -8.87 1.45 8.56
N ALA A 45 -8.11 1.27 7.48
CA ALA A 45 -6.69 1.62 7.42
C ALA A 45 -6.48 3.12 7.70
N ALA A 46 -7.26 3.99 7.06
CA ALA A 46 -7.20 5.44 7.26
C ALA A 46 -7.56 5.88 8.69
N GLN A 47 -8.31 5.06 9.43
CA GLN A 47 -8.64 5.28 10.84
C GLN A 47 -7.61 4.66 11.80
N GLY A 48 -6.56 4.00 11.28
CA GLY A 48 -5.56 3.30 12.08
C GLY A 48 -6.08 2.01 12.73
N GLU A 49 -7.25 1.52 12.31
CA GLU A 49 -7.88 0.35 12.91
C GLU A 49 -7.11 -0.93 12.55
N LEU A 50 -6.36 -0.96 11.44
CA LEU A 50 -5.60 -2.14 11.01
C LEU A 50 -4.19 -2.24 11.64
N TYR A 51 -3.91 -1.53 12.73
CA TYR A 51 -2.56 -1.46 13.33
C TYR A 51 -1.94 -2.82 13.65
N TRP A 52 -2.76 -3.87 13.89
CA TRP A 52 -2.27 -5.21 14.16
C TRP A 52 -1.66 -5.90 12.93
N TRP A 53 -1.97 -5.46 11.70
CA TRP A 53 -1.29 -5.95 10.48
C TRP A 53 0.20 -5.66 10.52
N ARG A 54 0.59 -4.59 11.23
CA ARG A 54 1.97 -4.15 11.40
C ARG A 54 2.82 -5.08 12.27
N GLN A 55 2.29 -6.21 12.73
CA GLN A 55 3.06 -7.24 13.44
C GLN A 55 3.88 -8.14 12.49
N SER A 56 3.67 -8.04 11.17
CA SER A 56 4.43 -8.79 10.16
C SER A 56 4.84 -7.89 9.01
N ALA A 57 5.96 -8.20 8.33
CA ALA A 57 6.37 -7.48 7.14
C ALA A 57 5.27 -7.49 6.05
N LEU A 58 4.68 -8.65 5.78
CA LEU A 58 3.60 -8.81 4.79
C LEU A 58 2.37 -7.95 5.13
N GLY A 59 1.93 -7.95 6.39
CA GLY A 59 0.80 -7.13 6.81
C GLY A 59 1.07 -5.63 6.69
N ARG A 60 2.32 -5.17 6.93
CA ARG A 60 2.71 -3.77 6.66
C ARG A 60 2.62 -3.44 5.18
N VAL A 61 3.13 -4.32 4.30
CA VAL A 61 3.05 -4.11 2.84
C VAL A 61 1.59 -4.04 2.38
N ALA A 62 0.71 -4.89 2.91
CA ALA A 62 -0.73 -4.84 2.62
C ALA A 62 -1.34 -3.49 3.04
N GLU A 63 -1.02 -3.00 4.24
CA GLU A 63 -1.51 -1.69 4.71
C GLU A 63 -0.97 -0.54 3.85
N ILE A 64 0.30 -0.60 3.45
CA ILE A 64 0.92 0.37 2.51
C ILE A 64 0.17 0.38 1.18
N ILE A 65 -0.09 -0.78 0.58
CA ILE A 65 -0.82 -0.88 -0.69
C ILE A 65 -2.23 -0.28 -0.56
N VAL A 66 -2.94 -0.56 0.53
CA VAL A 66 -4.27 0.01 0.76
C VAL A 66 -4.19 1.54 0.87
N LEU A 67 -3.29 2.06 1.70
CA LEU A 67 -3.20 3.50 1.95
C LEU A 67 -2.65 4.27 0.75
N ASP A 68 -1.70 3.72 0.00
CA ASP A 68 -1.02 4.42 -1.09
C ASP A 68 -1.59 4.12 -2.48
N GLN A 69 -1.84 2.84 -2.80
CA GLN A 69 -2.32 2.47 -4.14
C GLN A 69 -3.85 2.52 -4.21
N PHE A 70 -4.54 1.83 -3.30
CA PHE A 70 -6.00 1.74 -3.36
C PHE A 70 -6.65 3.11 -3.18
N SER A 71 -6.08 3.99 -2.35
CA SER A 71 -6.57 5.37 -2.21
C SER A 71 -6.55 6.14 -3.53
N ARG A 72 -5.51 5.98 -4.36
CA ARG A 72 -5.37 6.64 -5.67
C ARG A 72 -6.40 6.13 -6.69
N ASN A 73 -6.69 4.84 -6.70
CA ASN A 73 -7.76 4.25 -7.52
C ASN A 73 -9.16 4.64 -7.00
N ILE A 74 -9.44 4.40 -5.71
CA ILE A 74 -10.76 4.61 -5.08
C ILE A 74 -11.16 6.09 -5.06
N TYR A 75 -10.22 7.01 -4.95
CA TYR A 75 -10.50 8.44 -4.85
C TYR A 75 -9.95 9.24 -6.04
N ARG A 76 -9.75 8.57 -7.19
CA ARG A 76 -9.17 9.17 -8.40
C ARG A 76 -9.79 10.53 -8.72
N GLY A 77 -8.92 11.49 -9.06
CA GLY A 77 -9.34 12.86 -9.42
C GLY A 77 -9.76 13.72 -8.23
N THR A 78 -9.55 13.26 -6.99
CA THR A 78 -9.88 14.04 -5.79
C THR A 78 -8.68 14.14 -4.83
N PRO A 79 -8.61 15.17 -3.96
CA PRO A 79 -7.54 15.28 -2.96
C PRO A 79 -7.46 14.08 -1.99
N LYS A 80 -8.56 13.33 -1.83
CA LYS A 80 -8.59 12.13 -0.97
C LYS A 80 -7.65 11.02 -1.46
N ALA A 81 -7.31 11.02 -2.75
CA ALA A 81 -6.34 10.09 -3.33
C ALA A 81 -4.95 10.17 -2.69
N PHE A 82 -4.60 11.32 -2.10
CA PHE A 82 -3.27 11.58 -1.53
C PHE A 82 -3.32 11.75 0.00
N GLN A 83 -4.51 11.65 0.59
CA GLN A 83 -4.72 11.98 2.00
C GLN A 83 -3.96 11.05 2.95
N GLN A 84 -3.63 9.84 2.48
CA GLN A 84 -3.00 8.79 3.28
C GLN A 84 -1.49 8.68 3.05
N ASP A 85 -0.93 9.45 2.11
CA ASP A 85 0.49 9.41 1.75
C ASP A 85 1.42 9.55 2.97
N PRO A 86 1.16 10.44 3.95
CA PRO A 86 2.01 10.54 5.15
C PRO A 86 2.03 9.26 5.99
N MET A 87 0.89 8.58 6.17
CA MET A 87 0.85 7.33 6.94
C MET A 87 1.53 6.20 6.16
N ALA A 88 1.28 6.10 4.86
CA ALA A 88 1.94 5.11 4.01
C ALA A 88 3.47 5.28 4.03
N LEU A 89 3.96 6.53 3.99
CA LEU A 89 5.39 6.84 4.09
C LEU A 89 5.98 6.43 5.44
N VAL A 90 5.31 6.73 6.56
CA VAL A 90 5.78 6.29 7.89
C VAL A 90 5.87 4.77 7.96
N LEU A 91 4.90 4.04 7.42
CA LEU A 91 4.94 2.58 7.38
C LEU A 91 6.10 2.06 6.53
N ALA A 92 6.33 2.67 5.36
CA ALA A 92 7.46 2.35 4.50
C ALA A 92 8.80 2.56 5.22
N GLN A 93 9.00 3.72 5.85
CA GLN A 93 10.21 4.05 6.61
C GLN A 93 10.47 3.05 7.74
N THR A 94 9.45 2.77 8.55
CA THR A 94 9.61 1.82 9.66
C THR A 94 9.95 0.41 9.17
N LEU A 95 9.40 -0.02 8.02
CA LEU A 95 9.72 -1.32 7.45
C LEU A 95 11.16 -1.36 6.91
N VAL A 96 11.62 -0.33 6.20
CA VAL A 96 13.00 -0.22 5.71
C VAL A 96 14.02 -0.18 6.86
N ASP A 97 13.67 0.47 7.98
CA ASP A 97 14.48 0.48 9.22
C ASP A 97 14.59 -0.89 9.90
N MET A 98 13.84 -1.90 9.45
CA MET A 98 13.93 -3.30 9.87
C MET A 98 14.55 -4.16 8.75
N PRO A 99 15.89 -4.12 8.54
CA PRO A 99 16.53 -4.71 7.36
C PRO A 99 16.35 -6.23 7.25
N GLU A 100 16.23 -6.96 8.36
CA GLU A 100 15.95 -8.40 8.34
C GLU A 100 14.52 -8.69 7.86
N GLU A 101 13.54 -7.93 8.34
CA GLU A 101 12.13 -8.06 7.95
C GLU A 101 11.93 -7.62 6.50
N TYR A 102 12.44 -6.44 6.11
CA TYR A 102 12.38 -5.95 4.74
C TYR A 102 13.14 -6.86 3.76
N GLY A 103 14.33 -7.33 4.16
CA GLY A 103 15.14 -8.25 3.37
C GLY A 103 14.50 -9.64 3.19
N SER A 104 13.54 -10.01 4.05
CA SER A 104 12.80 -11.28 3.94
C SER A 104 11.67 -11.26 2.90
N LEU A 105 11.26 -10.06 2.45
CA LEU A 105 10.25 -9.88 1.42
C LEU A 105 10.80 -10.26 0.05
N ASP A 106 9.94 -10.77 -0.83
CA ASP A 106 10.29 -10.92 -2.24
C ASP A 106 10.49 -9.55 -2.92
N PRO A 107 11.19 -9.47 -4.06
CA PRO A 107 11.49 -8.20 -4.72
C PRO A 107 10.25 -7.39 -5.13
N LEU A 108 9.13 -8.06 -5.43
CA LEU A 108 7.90 -7.37 -5.81
C LEU A 108 7.25 -6.71 -4.61
N MET A 109 7.23 -7.38 -3.46
CA MET A 109 6.77 -6.79 -2.20
C MET A 109 7.69 -5.66 -1.71
N GLN A 110 9.01 -5.80 -1.88
CA GLN A 110 9.96 -4.73 -1.58
C GLN A 110 9.67 -3.48 -2.42
N LYS A 111 9.42 -3.64 -3.73
CA LYS A 111 9.01 -2.54 -4.61
C LYS A 111 7.79 -1.81 -4.06
N TRP A 112 6.74 -2.54 -3.67
CA TRP A 112 5.52 -1.93 -3.15
C TRP A 112 5.68 -1.31 -1.76
N ALA A 113 6.55 -1.88 -0.93
CA ALA A 113 6.87 -1.33 0.38
C ALA A 113 7.49 0.08 0.29
N ILE A 114 8.27 0.36 -0.76
CA ILE A 114 8.99 1.64 -0.92
C ILE A 114 8.28 2.63 -1.86
N MET A 115 7.20 2.25 -2.55
CA MET A 115 6.44 3.18 -3.41
C MET A 115 6.05 4.51 -2.72
N PRO A 116 5.69 4.55 -1.42
CA PRO A 116 5.39 5.81 -0.74
C PRO A 116 6.53 6.83 -0.74
N TYR A 117 7.79 6.40 -0.83
CA TYR A 117 8.92 7.32 -0.97
C TYR A 117 8.84 8.08 -2.30
N MET A 118 8.52 7.38 -3.39
CA MET A 118 8.40 7.97 -4.73
C MET A 118 7.25 8.97 -4.84
N HIS A 119 6.19 8.77 -4.05
CA HIS A 119 5.03 9.65 -4.03
C HIS A 119 5.15 10.85 -3.07
N SER A 120 6.17 10.88 -2.21
CA SER A 120 6.38 12.01 -1.32
C SER A 120 6.68 13.28 -2.12
N GLU A 121 6.05 14.41 -1.76
CA GLU A 121 6.39 15.73 -2.34
C GLU A 121 7.59 16.39 -1.63
N SER A 122 8.26 15.67 -0.72
CA SER A 122 9.42 16.16 0.01
C SER A 122 10.73 15.82 -0.71
N ALA A 123 11.50 16.85 -1.08
CA ALA A 123 12.83 16.68 -1.67
C ALA A 123 13.78 15.84 -0.79
N LEU A 124 13.68 15.98 0.53
CA LEU A 124 14.46 15.17 1.47
C LEU A 124 14.11 13.68 1.35
N ILE A 125 12.83 13.35 1.21
CA ILE A 125 12.38 11.96 1.09
C ILE A 125 12.76 11.38 -0.27
N HIS A 126 12.78 12.19 -1.33
CA HIS A 126 13.29 11.74 -2.63
C HIS A 126 14.79 11.44 -2.61
N GLU A 127 15.60 12.15 -1.83
CA GLU A 127 17.04 11.84 -1.70
C GLU A 127 17.26 10.48 -1.01
N GLU A 128 16.47 10.16 0.00
CA GLU A 128 16.50 8.86 0.70
C GLU A 128 16.00 7.68 -0.15
N ALA A 129 15.31 7.96 -1.27
CA ALA A 129 14.75 6.94 -2.16
C ALA A 129 15.73 6.44 -3.24
N LEU A 130 16.88 7.11 -3.42
CA LEU A 130 17.90 6.87 -4.44
C LEU A 130 18.98 5.88 -3.99
#